data_AF-A0A523I9L4-F1
#
_entry.id   AF-A0A523I9L4-F1
#
_cell.length_a   1.000
_cell.length_b   1.000
_cell.length_c   1.000
_cell.angle_alpha   90.00
_cell.angle_beta   90.00
_cell.angle_gamma   90.00
#
_symmetry.space_group_name_H-M   'P 1'
#
loop_
_entity.id
_entity.type
_entity.pdbx_description
1 polymer ?
#
loop_
_entity_poly.entity_id
_entity_poly.type
_entity_poly.pdbx_seq_one_letter_code
_entity_poly.pdbx_strand_id
1 'polypeptide(L)'
;MAQNYSNHRRWVPVYHFVLSLMVLATMIGAGINFFKAMGGTGFYSASLLFVTSLSMLITFFLFRAFALKAQDRAIRAEENLRHFAMTGKLLDSKLTTRQIIGLRFASDDEFQELAEKAVSENMSEDNIKKAVKNWKPDNYRA
;
A
#
# COMPACT_ATOMS: atom_id res chain seq x y z
N MET A 1 -12.54 1.66 -18.63
CA MET A 1 -13.50 1.08 -17.67
C MET A 1 -13.53 1.97 -16.44
N ALA A 2 -14.70 2.27 -15.90
CA ALA A 2 -14.80 3.00 -14.64
C ALA A 2 -14.30 2.12 -13.47
N GLN A 3 -13.56 2.71 -12.53
CA GLN A 3 -13.18 2.02 -11.31
C GLN A 3 -14.38 1.91 -10.37
N ASN A 4 -14.43 0.84 -9.59
CA ASN A 4 -15.44 0.58 -8.56
C ASN A 4 -14.86 -0.30 -7.43
N TYR A 5 -15.69 -0.66 -6.46
CA TYR A 5 -15.28 -1.49 -5.33
C TYR A 5 -14.60 -2.81 -5.73
N SER A 6 -15.06 -3.48 -6.79
CA SER A 6 -14.52 -4.79 -7.17
C SER A 6 -13.20 -4.71 -7.94
N ASN A 7 -12.88 -3.59 -8.60
CA ASN A 7 -11.72 -3.48 -9.48
C ASN A 7 -10.71 -2.37 -9.11
N HIS A 8 -10.92 -1.63 -8.01
CA HIS A 8 -10.02 -0.55 -7.58
C HIS A 8 -8.59 -1.00 -7.18
N ARG A 9 -8.36 -2.30 -6.97
CA ARG A 9 -7.05 -2.83 -6.56
C ARG A 9 -6.13 -3.01 -7.78
N ARG A 10 -5.04 -2.24 -7.81
CA ARG A 10 -4.02 -2.33 -8.86
C ARG A 10 -2.95 -3.36 -8.51
N TRP A 11 -2.66 -4.26 -9.44
CA TRP A 11 -1.52 -5.17 -9.40
C TRP A 11 -0.47 -4.73 -10.40
N VAL A 12 0.80 -4.70 -9.99
CA VAL A 12 1.95 -4.47 -10.87
C VAL A 12 2.59 -5.82 -11.14
N PRO A 13 2.39 -6.44 -12.32
CA PRO A 13 2.77 -7.84 -12.53
C PRO A 13 4.25 -8.13 -12.30
N VAL A 14 5.11 -7.23 -12.80
CA VAL A 14 6.57 -7.33 -12.64
C VAL A 14 6.98 -7.31 -11.16
N TYR A 15 6.34 -6.48 -10.33
CA TYR A 15 6.67 -6.40 -8.90
C TYR A 15 6.09 -7.59 -8.10
N HIS A 16 4.80 -7.88 -8.31
CA HIS A 16 4.06 -8.80 -7.43
C HIS A 16 4.23 -10.27 -7.80
N PHE A 17 4.56 -10.57 -9.05
CA PHE A 17 4.72 -11.95 -9.52
C PHE A 17 6.15 -12.26 -9.94
N VAL A 18 6.77 -11.42 -10.77
CA VAL A 18 8.11 -11.72 -11.32
C VAL A 18 9.20 -11.47 -10.27
N LEU A 19 9.30 -10.25 -9.76
CA LEU A 19 10.33 -9.87 -8.79
C LEU A 19 10.18 -10.61 -7.47
N SER A 20 8.96 -10.78 -6.97
CA SER A 20 8.70 -11.55 -5.75
C SER A 20 9.18 -12.99 -5.89
N LEU A 21 8.90 -13.66 -7.01
CA LEU A 21 9.36 -15.01 -7.29
C LEU A 21 10.89 -15.08 -7.39
N MET A 22 11.53 -14.14 -8.10
CA MET A 22 12.98 -14.07 -8.23
C MET A 22 13.68 -13.89 -6.89
N VAL A 23 13.23 -12.94 -6.07
CA VAL A 23 13.81 -12.69 -4.73
C VAL A 23 13.67 -13.92 -3.84
N LEU A 24 12.51 -14.59 -3.88
CA LEU A 24 12.25 -15.78 -3.07
C LEU A 24 13.08 -16.97 -3.53
N ALA A 25 13.19 -17.19 -4.85
CA ALA A 25 14.03 -18.23 -5.43
C ALA A 25 15.53 -18.01 -5.11
N THR A 26 16.03 -16.77 -5.24
CA THR A 26 17.41 -16.43 -4.88
C THR A 26 17.68 -16.65 -3.39
N MET A 27 16.75 -16.27 -2.51
CA MET A 27 16.88 -16.49 -1.07
C MET A 27 16.95 -17.99 -0.72
N ILE A 28 16.07 -18.81 -1.30
CA ILE A 28 16.08 -20.26 -1.10
C ILE A 28 17.38 -20.86 -1.63
N GLY A 29 17.78 -20.52 -2.85
CA GLY A 29 19.00 -21.01 -3.48
C GLY A 29 20.26 -20.65 -2.70
N ALA A 30 20.34 -19.41 -2.21
CA ALA A 30 21.43 -18.96 -1.37
C ALA A 30 21.47 -19.69 -0.02
N GLY A 31 20.31 -19.95 0.59
CA GLY A 31 20.20 -20.75 1.81
C GLY A 31 20.68 -22.19 1.61
N ILE A 32 20.24 -22.86 0.55
CA ILE A 32 20.71 -24.21 0.21
C ILE A 32 22.23 -24.23 -0.02
N ASN A 33 22.76 -23.24 -0.75
CA ASN A 33 24.20 -23.12 -0.99
C ASN A 33 24.99 -22.93 0.31
N PHE A 34 24.49 -22.06 1.19
CA PHE A 34 25.09 -21.81 2.51
C PHE A 34 25.24 -23.10 3.34
N PHE A 35 24.16 -23.89 3.45
CA PHE A 35 24.21 -25.15 4.20
C PHE A 35 25.11 -26.20 3.54
N LYS A 36 25.15 -26.27 2.20
CA LYS A 36 26.04 -27.21 1.49
C LYS A 36 27.52 -26.84 1.60
N ALA A 37 27.84 -25.56 1.66
CA ALA A 37 29.22 -25.07 1.71
C ALA A 37 29.80 -25.05 3.13
N MET A 38 29.01 -25.39 4.15
CA MET A 38 29.40 -25.32 5.56
C MET A 38 30.63 -26.17 5.87
N GLY A 39 31.67 -25.55 6.43
CA GLY A 39 32.94 -26.21 6.74
C GLY A 39 33.90 -26.43 5.55
N GLY A 40 33.50 -26.04 4.33
CA GLY A 40 34.32 -26.12 3.13
C GLY A 40 34.99 -24.79 2.74
N THR A 41 35.88 -24.83 1.75
CA THR A 41 36.59 -23.64 1.22
C THR A 41 35.66 -22.59 0.62
N GLY A 42 34.47 -22.98 0.15
CA GLY A 42 33.46 -22.09 -0.40
C GLY A 42 32.54 -21.41 0.63
N PHE A 43 32.69 -21.70 1.92
CA PHE A 43 31.75 -21.25 2.96
C PHE A 43 31.62 -19.74 3.05
N TYR A 44 32.74 -19.02 2.95
CA TYR A 44 32.74 -17.56 3.04
C TYR A 44 31.92 -16.93 1.91
N SER A 45 32.14 -17.34 0.66
CA SER A 45 31.38 -16.86 -0.50
C SER A 45 29.90 -17.21 -0.38
N ALA A 46 29.56 -18.42 0.08
CA ALA A 46 28.17 -18.82 0.29
C ALA A 46 27.49 -17.99 1.39
N SER A 47 28.21 -17.64 2.46
CA SER A 47 27.76 -16.74 3.53
C SER A 47 27.46 -15.34 3.01
N LEU A 48 28.37 -14.76 2.21
CA LEU A 48 28.16 -13.44 1.59
C LEU A 48 26.96 -13.42 0.66
N LEU A 49 26.77 -14.47 -0.15
CA LEU A 49 25.61 -14.60 -1.02
C LEU A 49 24.31 -14.67 -0.22
N PHE A 50 24.29 -15.45 0.88
CA PHE A 50 23.12 -15.57 1.74
C PHE A 50 22.74 -14.25 2.41
N VAL A 51 23.72 -13.55 2.99
CA VAL A 51 23.49 -12.23 3.60
C VAL A 51 23.01 -11.23 2.55
N THR A 52 23.60 -11.23 1.35
CA THR A 52 23.18 -10.37 0.24
C THR A 52 21.72 -10.65 -0.17
N SER A 53 21.34 -11.93 -0.32
CA SER A 53 19.95 -12.29 -0.65
C SER A 53 18.98 -11.91 0.46
N LEU A 54 19.39 -12.02 1.73
CA LEU A 54 18.59 -11.58 2.87
C LEU A 54 18.41 -10.05 2.86
N SER A 55 19.47 -9.29 2.58
CA SER A 55 19.38 -7.83 2.42
C SER A 55 18.42 -7.46 1.30
N MET A 56 18.49 -8.11 0.13
CA MET A 56 17.54 -7.89 -0.98
C MET A 56 16.10 -8.18 -0.58
N LEU A 57 15.85 -9.28 0.16
CA LEU A 57 14.52 -9.63 0.65
C LEU A 57 13.96 -8.55 1.58
N ILE A 58 14.77 -8.07 2.53
CA ILE A 58 14.38 -6.98 3.44
C ILE A 58 14.08 -5.70 2.65
N THR A 59 14.96 -5.32 1.74
CA THR A 59 14.78 -4.14 0.88
C THR A 59 13.49 -4.23 0.07
N PHE A 60 13.16 -5.40 -0.50
CA PHE A 60 11.91 -5.62 -1.23
C PHE A 60 10.68 -5.26 -0.39
N PHE A 61 10.60 -5.73 0.86
CA PHE A 61 9.46 -5.40 1.74
C PHE A 61 9.45 -3.93 2.19
N LEU A 62 10.62 -3.40 2.57
CA LEU A 62 10.74 -2.01 3.03
C LEU A 62 10.37 -1.01 1.93
N PHE A 63 10.79 -1.26 0.69
CA PHE A 63 10.47 -0.39 -0.44
C PHE A 63 8.96 -0.22 -0.61
N ARG A 64 8.20 -1.33 -0.54
CA ARG A 64 6.74 -1.26 -0.61
C ARG A 64 6.12 -0.54 0.58
N ALA A 65 6.60 -0.83 1.79
CA ALA A 65 6.08 -0.21 3.01
C ALA A 65 6.29 1.31 3.01
N PHE A 66 7.47 1.78 2.57
CA PHE A 66 7.78 3.21 2.49
C PHE A 66 6.95 3.91 1.41
N ALA A 67 6.82 3.31 0.23
CA ALA A 67 6.00 3.86 -0.85
C ALA A 67 4.53 4.02 -0.43
N LEU A 68 3.96 3.00 0.23
CA LEU A 68 2.59 3.04 0.74
C LEU A 68 2.43 4.12 1.82
N LYS A 69 3.36 4.21 2.78
CA LYS A 69 3.30 5.23 3.84
C LYS A 69 3.45 6.65 3.31
N ALA A 70 4.27 6.86 2.28
CA ALA A 70 4.38 8.15 1.61
C ALA A 70 3.07 8.53 0.91
N GLN A 71 2.47 7.57 0.20
CA GLN A 71 1.17 7.76 -0.45
C GLN A 71 0.05 8.04 0.56
N ASP A 72 -0.02 7.31 1.67
CA ASP A 72 -1.05 7.52 2.69
C ASP A 72 -0.98 8.93 3.29
N ARG A 73 0.23 9.49 3.45
CA ARG A 73 0.41 10.89 3.87
C ARG A 73 -0.03 11.88 2.80
N ALA A 74 0.28 11.62 1.53
CA ALA A 74 -0.15 12.46 0.41
C ALA A 74 -1.68 12.50 0.31
N ILE A 75 -2.34 11.33 0.32
CA ILE A 75 -3.81 11.22 0.32
C ILE A 75 -4.42 11.99 1.48
N ARG A 76 -3.87 11.84 2.69
CA ARG A 76 -4.38 12.59 3.85
C ARG A 76 -4.28 14.11 3.64
N ALA A 77 -3.21 14.60 3.03
CA ALA A 77 -3.05 16.02 2.75
C ALA A 77 -4.00 16.49 1.64
N GLU A 78 -4.12 15.72 0.56
CA GLU A 78 -5.01 16.00 -0.58
C GLU A 78 -6.48 16.04 -0.16
N GLU A 79 -6.97 15.04 0.57
CA GLU A 79 -8.37 14.99 1.01
C GLU A 79 -8.67 16.05 2.09
N ASN A 80 -7.68 16.42 2.92
CA ASN A 80 -7.83 17.57 3.83
C ASN A 80 -7.97 18.89 3.07
N LEU A 81 -7.13 19.10 2.06
CA LEU A 81 -7.19 20.30 1.22
C LEU A 81 -8.51 20.35 0.45
N ARG A 82 -8.98 19.21 -0.07
CA ARG A 82 -10.28 19.07 -0.72
C ARG A 82 -11.41 19.45 0.23
N HIS A 83 -11.46 18.89 1.43
CA HIS A 83 -12.47 19.23 2.44
C HIS A 83 -12.44 20.73 2.80
N PHE A 84 -11.24 21.29 2.95
CA PHE A 84 -11.05 22.71 3.25
C PHE A 84 -11.53 23.61 2.11
N ALA A 85 -11.26 23.26 0.86
CA ALA A 85 -11.73 24.02 -0.30
C ALA A 85 -13.26 24.04 -0.41
N MET A 86 -13.95 22.96 0.00
CA MET A 86 -15.41 22.86 -0.05
C MET A 86 -16.11 23.53 1.15
N THR A 87 -15.53 23.45 2.35
CA THR A 87 -16.22 23.79 3.61
C THR A 87 -15.56 24.93 4.39
N GLY A 88 -14.34 25.33 4.03
CA GLY A 88 -13.49 26.23 4.82
C GLY A 88 -12.90 25.61 6.10
N LYS A 89 -13.06 24.30 6.31
CA LYS A 89 -12.58 23.57 7.50
C LYS A 89 -11.76 22.34 7.11
N LEU A 90 -10.79 21.97 7.94
CA LEU A 90 -10.08 20.69 7.78
C LEU A 90 -10.99 19.51 8.11
N LEU A 91 -10.60 18.29 7.71
CA LEU A 91 -11.31 17.07 8.11
C LEU A 91 -11.31 16.91 9.63
N ASP A 92 -12.35 16.24 10.15
CA ASP A 92 -12.42 15.88 11.57
C ASP A 92 -11.17 15.07 11.98
N SER A 93 -10.53 15.48 13.07
CA SER A 93 -9.33 14.83 13.61
C SER A 93 -9.58 13.39 14.09
N LYS A 94 -10.85 13.01 14.31
CA LYS A 94 -11.28 11.64 14.62
C LYS A 94 -11.15 10.70 13.42
N LEU A 95 -11.11 11.21 12.19
CA LEU A 95 -10.89 10.37 11.01
C LEU A 95 -9.47 9.81 11.00
N THR A 96 -9.39 8.49 10.98
CA THR A 96 -8.13 7.77 10.80
C THR A 96 -7.65 7.89 9.35
N THR A 97 -6.35 7.78 9.12
CA THR A 97 -5.77 7.77 7.75
C THR A 97 -6.42 6.72 6.86
N ARG A 98 -6.78 5.55 7.43
CA ARG A 98 -7.45 4.46 6.70
C ARG A 98 -8.84 4.84 6.23
N GLN A 99 -9.62 5.54 7.06
CA GLN A 99 -10.93 6.04 6.67
C GLN A 99 -10.79 7.09 5.56
N ILE A 100 -9.81 8.00 5.66
CA ILE A 100 -9.53 9.01 4.63
C ILE A 100 -9.14 8.35 3.29
N ILE A 101 -8.36 7.26 3.32
CA ILE A 101 -8.06 6.46 2.13
C ILE A 101 -9.33 5.84 1.52
N GLY A 102 -10.34 5.51 2.31
CA GLY A 102 -11.64 5.09 1.80
C GLY A 102 -12.40 6.24 1.13
N LEU A 103 -12.44 7.40 1.80
CA LEU A 103 -13.19 8.59 1.37
C LEU A 103 -12.71 9.18 0.04
N ARG A 104 -11.43 8.98 -0.33
CA ARG A 104 -10.88 9.48 -1.61
C ARG A 104 -11.65 9.01 -2.86
N PHE A 105 -12.35 7.87 -2.74
CA PHE A 105 -13.15 7.31 -3.83
C PHE A 105 -14.54 7.91 -3.94
N ALA A 106 -14.98 8.69 -2.95
CA ALA A 106 -16.26 9.37 -2.96
C ALA A 106 -16.21 10.58 -3.91
N SER A 107 -17.28 10.81 -4.66
CA SER A 107 -17.48 12.04 -5.43
C SER A 107 -17.57 13.28 -4.54
N ASP A 108 -17.37 14.49 -5.10
CA ASP A 108 -17.44 15.74 -4.32
C ASP A 108 -18.81 15.92 -3.65
N ASP A 109 -19.88 15.52 -4.33
CA ASP A 109 -21.27 15.66 -3.86
C ASP A 109 -21.59 14.85 -2.61
N GLU A 110 -20.94 13.69 -2.41
CA GLU A 110 -21.21 12.79 -1.28
C GLU A 110 -20.07 12.77 -0.25
N PHE A 111 -18.93 13.40 -0.54
CA PHE A 111 -17.72 13.31 0.28
C PHE A 111 -17.91 13.84 1.69
N GLN A 112 -18.53 15.01 1.85
CA GLN A 112 -18.72 15.62 3.17
C GLN A 112 -19.67 14.77 4.05
N GLU A 113 -20.84 14.40 3.51
CA GLU A 113 -21.81 13.56 4.22
C GLU A 113 -21.20 12.21 4.62
N LEU A 114 -20.44 11.58 3.71
CA LEU A 114 -19.77 10.31 3.98
C LEU A 114 -18.64 10.44 5.01
N ALA A 115 -17.93 11.57 5.04
CA ALA A 115 -16.90 11.84 6.04
C ALA A 115 -17.51 11.99 7.44
N GLU A 116 -18.61 12.73 7.57
CA GLU A 116 -19.35 12.88 8.83
C GLU A 116 -19.91 11.53 9.30
N LYS A 117 -20.51 10.76 8.38
CA LYS A 117 -21.01 9.41 8.64
C LYS A 117 -19.89 8.44 9.09
N ALA A 118 -18.72 8.52 8.46
CA ALA A 118 -17.58 7.69 8.82
C ALA A 118 -17.13 7.91 10.27
N VAL A 119 -17.21 9.16 10.76
CA VAL A 119 -16.92 9.49 12.17
C VAL A 119 -18.04 9.04 13.09
N SER A 120 -19.31 9.33 12.75
CA SER A 120 -20.44 9.05 13.63
C SER A 120 -20.70 7.56 13.82
N GLU A 121 -20.57 6.76 12.75
CA GLU A 121 -20.76 5.31 12.77
C GLU A 121 -19.46 4.52 12.99
N ASN A 122 -18.32 5.21 13.16
CA ASN A 122 -17.00 4.61 13.30
C ASN A 122 -16.70 3.58 12.18
N MET A 123 -16.95 3.97 10.93
CA MET A 123 -16.88 3.07 9.78
C MET A 123 -15.44 2.63 9.50
N SER A 124 -15.26 1.38 9.05
CA SER A 124 -13.97 0.91 8.52
C SER A 124 -13.69 1.46 7.11
N GLU A 125 -12.42 1.43 6.68
CA GLU A 125 -12.03 1.76 5.29
C GLU A 125 -12.88 1.00 4.26
N ASP A 126 -13.14 -0.29 4.52
CA ASP A 126 -13.91 -1.14 3.62
C ASP A 126 -15.39 -0.76 3.57
N ASN A 127 -15.99 -0.47 4.73
CA ASN A 127 -17.39 -0.05 4.81
C ASN A 127 -17.60 1.30 4.13
N ILE A 128 -16.65 2.23 4.25
CA ILE A 128 -16.69 3.52 3.54
C ILE A 128 -16.69 3.29 2.04
N LYS A 129 -15.76 2.47 1.53
CA LYS A 129 -15.71 2.15 0.09
C LYS A 129 -17.00 1.52 -0.41
N LYS A 130 -17.62 0.63 0.36
CA LYS A 130 -18.92 0.02 0.01
C LYS A 130 -20.08 1.02 0.00
N ALA A 131 -19.99 2.07 0.80
CA ALA A 131 -21.03 3.10 0.90
C ALA A 131 -20.94 4.18 -0.20
N VAL A 132 -19.83 4.27 -0.93
CA VAL A 132 -19.66 5.20 -2.07
C VAL A 132 -20.65 4.84 -3.18
N LYS A 133 -21.50 5.79 -3.56
CA LYS A 133 -22.46 5.63 -4.67
C LYS A 133 -21.84 6.06 -5.99
N ASN A 134 -21.15 7.20 -6.00
CA ASN A 134 -20.57 7.80 -7.20
C ASN A 134 -19.03 7.70 -7.14
N TRP A 135 -18.52 6.62 -7.71
CA TRP A 135 -17.10 6.28 -7.59
C TRP A 135 -16.18 7.20 -8.41
N LYS A 136 -15.28 7.91 -7.72
CA LYS A 136 -14.19 8.66 -8.31
C LYS A 136 -12.98 7.74 -8.56
N PRO A 137 -12.50 7.59 -9.81
CA PRO A 137 -11.36 6.74 -10.10
C PRO A 137 -10.06 7.32 -9.53
N ASP A 138 -9.25 6.46 -8.90
CA ASP A 138 -7.88 6.76 -8.47
C ASP A 138 -6.89 6.24 -9.51
N ASN A 139 -6.52 7.10 -10.45
CA ASN A 139 -5.62 6.76 -11.56
C ASN A 139 -4.14 7.00 -11.23
N TYR A 140 -3.83 7.74 -10.15
CA TYR A 140 -2.47 8.12 -9.78
C TYR A 140 -1.72 7.05 -8.97
N ARG A 141 -2.37 5.92 -8.67
CA ARG A 141 -1.73 4.78 -8.01
C ARG A 141 -0.82 3.98 -8.94
N ALA A 142 0.42 3.73 -8.52
CA ALA A 142 1.31 2.71 -9.08
C ALA A 142 1.01 1.32 -8.52
#